data_AF-A0A2E9BGA1-F1
#
_entry.id   AF-A0A2E9BGA1-F1
#
_cell.length_a   1.000
_cell.length_b   1.000
_cell.length_c   1.000
_cell.angle_alpha   90.00
_cell.angle_beta   90.00
_cell.angle_gamma   90.00
#
_symmetry.space_group_name_H-M   'P 1'
#
loop_
_entity.id
_entity.type
_entity.pdbx_description
1 polymer ?
#
loop_
_entity_poly.entity_id
_entity_poly.type
_entity_poly.pdbx_seq_one_letter_code
_entity_poly.pdbx_strand_id
1 'polypeptide(L)'
;MVDLPNLVASTIDNDATGFTTSVLLSNNARIITSIAEILPKKTKLVAMTSSQKVIETLQESKIEIKLLEESLSSQGLSIMNSLHDIILQGLGEGAIKHNERILAILGEPVDGVIVIDSSSLSSNKLAKISQEHEIEIEVLSRLLELARHLA
;
A
#
# COMPACT_ATOMS: atom_id res chain seq x y z
N MET A 1 9.55 -13.14 -17.57
CA MET A 1 9.65 -12.03 -16.60
C MET A 1 8.60 -11.01 -17.00
N VAL A 2 7.67 -10.70 -16.10
CA VAL A 2 6.67 -9.67 -16.34
C VAL A 2 7.37 -8.31 -16.24
N ASP A 3 7.17 -7.44 -17.21
CA ASP A 3 7.75 -6.10 -17.21
C ASP A 3 6.91 -5.19 -16.30
N LEU A 4 7.20 -5.26 -15.00
CA LEU A 4 6.48 -4.53 -13.96
C LEU A 4 6.43 -3.00 -14.21
N PRO A 5 7.52 -2.34 -14.65
CA PRO A 5 7.46 -0.94 -15.11
C PRO A 5 6.37 -0.66 -16.16
N ASN A 6 6.27 -1.50 -17.20
CA ASN A 6 5.26 -1.36 -18.25
C ASN A 6 3.84 -1.63 -17.76
N LEU A 7 3.68 -2.55 -16.80
CA LEU A 7 2.39 -2.84 -16.17
C LEU A 7 1.89 -1.65 -15.31
N VAL A 8 2.80 -1.01 -14.57
CA VAL A 8 2.50 0.19 -13.79
C VAL A 8 2.10 1.34 -14.71
N ALA A 9 2.87 1.61 -15.77
CA ALA A 9 2.56 2.65 -16.75
C ALA A 9 1.18 2.43 -17.39
N SER A 10 0.90 1.20 -17.83
CA SER A 10 -0.39 0.83 -18.44
C SER A 10 -1.56 0.97 -17.47
N THR A 11 -1.35 0.71 -16.18
CA THR A 11 -2.40 0.86 -15.15
C THR A 11 -2.68 2.34 -14.86
N ILE A 12 -1.65 3.17 -14.87
CA ILE A 12 -1.77 4.63 -14.72
C ILE A 12 -2.50 5.25 -15.91
N ASP A 13 -2.15 4.85 -17.13
CA ASP A 13 -2.74 5.41 -18.35
C ASP A 13 -4.21 4.99 -18.54
N ASN A 14 -4.59 3.80 -18.06
CA ASN A 14 -5.97 3.31 -18.13
C ASN A 14 -6.88 3.86 -17.01
N ASP A 15 -6.32 4.44 -15.94
CA ASP A 15 -7.12 4.99 -14.84
C ASP A 15 -7.34 6.50 -15.01
N ALA A 16 -8.49 6.86 -15.59
CA ALA A 16 -8.89 8.25 -15.83
C ALA A 16 -9.07 9.10 -14.56
N THR A 17 -9.23 8.47 -13.40
CA THR A 17 -9.40 9.18 -12.12
C THR A 17 -8.08 9.47 -11.41
N GLY A 18 -7.00 8.78 -11.80
CA GLY A 18 -5.65 8.98 -11.28
C GLY A 18 -5.45 8.49 -9.84
N PHE A 19 -4.18 8.32 -9.48
CA PHE A 19 -3.76 7.88 -8.14
C PHE A 19 -3.15 9.05 -7.36
N THR A 20 -3.58 9.21 -6.12
CA THR A 20 -3.03 10.20 -5.19
C THR A 20 -1.87 9.64 -4.39
N THR A 21 -1.89 8.33 -4.13
CA THR A 21 -0.89 7.62 -3.36
C THR A 21 -0.52 6.29 -4.02
N SER A 22 0.76 5.93 -3.97
CA SER A 22 1.30 4.67 -4.47
C SER A 22 2.17 4.03 -3.41
N VAL A 23 1.92 2.76 -3.14
CA VAL A 23 2.70 1.95 -2.20
C VAL A 23 3.44 0.89 -3.01
N LEU A 24 4.76 0.88 -2.90
CA LEU A 24 5.60 -0.08 -3.61
C LEU A 24 6.22 -1.04 -2.62
N LEU A 25 6.03 -2.34 -2.83
CA LEU A 25 6.62 -3.42 -2.05
C LEU A 25 7.71 -4.09 -2.88
N SER A 26 8.96 -3.89 -2.49
CA SER A 26 10.08 -4.53 -3.17
C SER A 26 11.34 -4.55 -2.30
N ASN A 27 12.08 -5.66 -2.41
CA ASN A 27 13.44 -5.78 -1.85
C ASN A 27 14.53 -5.41 -2.86
N ASN A 28 14.15 -4.81 -3.99
CA ASN A 28 15.06 -4.50 -5.08
C ASN A 28 15.11 -2.99 -5.32
N ALA A 29 16.27 -2.40 -5.01
CA ALA A 29 16.47 -0.97 -5.17
C ALA A 29 16.27 -0.49 -6.62
N ARG A 30 16.62 -1.32 -7.63
CA ARG A 30 16.47 -0.95 -9.05
C ARG A 30 15.02 -0.87 -9.47
N ILE A 31 14.17 -1.77 -8.96
CA ILE A 31 12.73 -1.77 -9.24
C ILE A 31 12.10 -0.53 -8.60
N ILE A 32 12.51 -0.19 -7.37
CA ILE A 32 12.05 1.02 -6.67
C ILE A 32 12.36 2.29 -7.45
N THR A 33 13.61 2.45 -7.91
CA THR A 33 13.97 3.64 -8.70
C THR A 33 13.25 3.70 -10.03
N SER A 34 13.13 2.57 -10.74
CA SER A 34 12.47 2.52 -12.05
C SER A 34 11.00 2.89 -11.96
N ILE A 35 10.29 2.41 -10.92
CA ILE A 35 8.89 2.73 -10.69
C ILE A 35 8.71 4.19 -10.23
N ALA A 36 9.62 4.69 -9.41
CA ALA A 36 9.61 6.09 -8.97
C ALA A 36 9.74 7.08 -10.14
N GLU A 37 10.46 6.72 -11.20
CA GLU A 37 10.60 7.55 -12.40
C GLU A 37 9.35 7.59 -13.28
N ILE A 38 8.56 6.50 -13.27
CA ILE A 38 7.34 6.35 -14.09
C ILE A 38 6.13 7.00 -13.42
N LEU A 39 6.13 7.09 -12.09
CA LEU A 39 5.02 7.64 -11.34
C LEU A 39 4.82 9.15 -11.59
N PRO A 40 3.57 9.62 -11.72
CA PRO A 40 3.29 11.05 -11.85
C PRO A 40 3.81 11.83 -10.64
N LYS A 41 4.44 12.99 -10.87
CA LYS A 41 4.98 13.85 -9.80
C LYS A 41 3.97 14.34 -8.76
N LYS A 42 2.66 14.17 -9.03
CA LYS A 42 1.56 14.52 -8.11
C LYS A 42 1.20 13.38 -7.16
N THR A 43 1.70 12.17 -7.40
CA THR A 43 1.37 10.96 -6.65
C THR A 43 2.41 10.76 -5.55
N LYS A 44 1.96 10.58 -4.30
CA LYS A 44 2.85 10.27 -3.19
C LYS A 44 3.34 8.83 -3.31
N LEU A 45 4.64 8.60 -3.47
CA LEU A 45 5.23 7.26 -3.44
C LEU A 45 5.77 6.94 -2.05
N VAL A 46 5.32 5.83 -1.48
CA VAL A 46 5.93 5.19 -0.31
C VAL A 46 6.44 3.82 -0.71
N ALA A 47 7.75 3.62 -0.68
CA ALA A 47 8.36 2.32 -0.91
C ALA A 47 8.54 1.58 0.42
N MET A 48 8.35 0.28 0.40
CA MET A 48 8.37 -0.61 1.55
C MET A 48 9.27 -1.80 1.20
N THR A 49 10.23 -2.06 2.08
CA THR A 49 11.24 -3.10 1.89
C THR A 49 11.45 -3.85 3.21
N SER A 50 11.75 -5.14 3.13
CA SER A 50 12.18 -5.93 4.29
C SER A 50 13.71 -6.03 4.38
N SER A 51 14.44 -5.28 3.55
CA SER A 51 15.90 -5.31 3.46
C SER A 51 16.51 -3.97 3.83
N GLN A 52 17.23 -3.94 4.95
CA GLN A 52 17.96 -2.74 5.41
C GLN A 52 18.96 -2.23 4.36
N LYS A 53 19.58 -3.14 3.60
CA LYS A 53 20.54 -2.79 2.53
C LYS A 53 19.90 -1.93 1.44
N VAL A 54 18.62 -2.14 1.15
CA VAL A 54 17.89 -1.35 0.14
C VAL A 54 17.66 0.07 0.65
N ILE A 55 17.34 0.22 1.94
CA ILE A 55 17.19 1.52 2.59
C ILE A 55 18.48 2.30 2.53
N GLU A 56 19.60 1.69 2.91
CA GLU A 56 20.93 2.31 2.84
C GLU A 56 21.30 2.72 1.41
N THR A 57 21.02 1.85 0.44
CA THR A 57 21.30 2.12 -0.99
C THR A 57 20.48 3.30 -1.53
N LEU A 58 19.26 3.48 -1.03
CA LEU A 58 18.33 4.51 -1.48
C LEU A 58 18.23 5.67 -0.48
N GLN A 59 19.09 5.73 0.52
CA GLN A 59 19.03 6.74 1.58
C GLN A 59 19.30 8.16 1.05
N GLU A 60 20.09 8.25 -0.02
CA GLU A 60 20.38 9.50 -0.75
C GLU A 60 19.28 9.86 -1.77
N SER A 61 18.34 8.94 -2.03
CA SER A 61 17.20 9.22 -2.90
C SER A 61 16.12 9.99 -2.12
N LYS A 62 15.41 10.91 -2.80
CA LYS A 62 14.28 11.65 -2.19
C LYS A 62 13.01 10.80 -2.05
N ILE A 63 13.15 9.47 -1.99
CA ILE A 63 12.04 8.51 -1.95
C ILE A 63 11.74 8.19 -0.49
N GLU A 64 10.46 8.26 -0.10
CA GLU A 64 10.04 7.83 1.23
C GLU A 64 10.08 6.30 1.29
N ILE A 65 10.99 5.74 2.09
CA ILE A 65 11.19 4.30 2.23
C ILE A 65 10.96 3.87 3.69
N LYS A 66 10.18 2.81 3.88
CA LYS A 66 9.90 2.22 5.19
C LYS A 66 10.38 0.77 5.25
N LEU A 67 10.97 0.42 6.39
CA LEU A 67 11.33 -0.95 6.70
C LEU A 67 10.08 -1.69 7.18
N LEU A 68 9.81 -2.84 6.57
CA LEU A 68 8.83 -3.81 7.07
C LEU A 68 9.43 -4.57 8.25
N GLU A 69 8.64 -4.75 9.30
CA GLU A 69 9.04 -5.55 10.47
C GLU A 69 9.15 -7.04 10.14
N GLU A 70 8.40 -7.52 9.14
CA GLU A 70 8.40 -8.91 8.68
C GLU A 70 9.01 -9.07 7.28
N SER A 71 9.57 -10.26 7.02
CA SER A 71 10.21 -10.54 5.73
C SER A 71 9.18 -10.73 4.59
N LEU A 72 9.41 -10.08 3.45
CA LEU A 72 8.58 -10.27 2.24
C LEU A 72 8.58 -11.73 1.74
N SER A 73 9.67 -12.47 2.00
CA SER A 73 9.80 -13.90 1.66
C SER A 73 8.90 -14.82 2.48
N SER A 74 8.67 -14.51 3.76
CA SER A 74 7.75 -15.30 4.62
C SER A 74 6.28 -15.05 4.28
N GLN A 75 5.98 -13.97 3.55
CA GLN A 75 4.63 -13.57 3.19
C GLN A 75 4.23 -13.94 1.75
N GLY A 76 5.02 -14.67 0.95
CA GLY A 76 4.78 -14.90 -0.49
C GLY A 76 3.37 -15.38 -0.94
N LEU A 77 2.58 -16.02 -0.06
CA LEU A 77 1.15 -16.32 -0.27
C LEU A 77 0.20 -15.47 0.59
N SER A 78 0.69 -14.89 1.69
CA SER A 78 -0.08 -14.05 2.61
C SER A 78 0.01 -12.55 2.29
N ILE A 79 0.87 -12.10 1.37
CA ILE A 79 0.99 -10.69 0.95
C ILE A 79 -0.37 -10.18 0.50
N MET A 80 -1.16 -10.98 -0.23
CA MET A 80 -2.52 -10.59 -0.62
C MET A 80 -3.47 -10.40 0.57
N ASN A 81 -3.37 -11.27 1.58
CA ASN A 81 -4.21 -11.20 2.78
C ASN A 81 -3.78 -10.06 3.72
N SER A 82 -2.48 -9.74 3.74
CA SER A 82 -1.87 -8.72 4.60
C SER A 82 -1.62 -7.39 3.88
N LEU A 83 -1.97 -7.27 2.59
CA LEU A 83 -1.65 -6.11 1.76
C LEU A 83 -2.23 -4.83 2.37
N HIS A 84 -3.45 -4.94 2.90
CA HIS A 84 -4.11 -3.85 3.61
C HIS A 84 -3.33 -3.40 4.85
N ASP A 85 -2.90 -4.33 5.69
CA ASP A 85 -2.12 -4.03 6.90
C ASP A 85 -0.77 -3.40 6.54
N ILE A 86 -0.13 -3.89 5.48
CA ILE A 86 1.14 -3.37 4.97
C ILE A 86 0.97 -1.94 4.44
N ILE A 87 -0.10 -1.66 3.69
CA ILE A 87 -0.41 -0.29 3.25
C ILE A 87 -0.68 0.63 4.44
N LEU A 88 -1.42 0.16 5.46
CA LEU A 88 -1.68 0.95 6.67
C LEU A 88 -0.37 1.25 7.42
N GLN A 89 0.55 0.30 7.51
CA GLN A 89 1.88 0.50 8.08
C GLN A 89 2.71 1.49 7.24
N GLY A 90 2.63 1.38 5.92
CA GLY A 90 3.32 2.23 4.95
C GLY A 90 2.84 3.67 4.95
N LEU A 91 1.53 3.90 4.97
CA LEU A 91 0.96 5.24 4.92
C LEU A 91 0.81 5.86 6.32
N GLY A 92 0.71 5.03 7.36
CA GLY A 92 0.34 5.45 8.70
C GLY A 92 -1.17 5.56 8.83
N GLU A 93 -1.73 5.05 9.93
CA GLU A 93 -3.18 4.88 10.12
C GLU A 93 -4.02 6.18 10.00
N GLY A 94 -3.40 7.35 10.11
CA GLY A 94 -4.06 8.67 10.01
C GLY A 94 -3.79 9.46 8.72
N ALA A 95 -2.96 8.96 7.80
CA ALA A 95 -2.56 9.71 6.61
C ALA A 95 -3.43 9.43 5.38
N ILE A 96 -4.23 8.36 5.41
CA ILE A 96 -5.08 7.95 4.29
C ILE A 96 -6.36 8.77 4.32
N LYS A 97 -6.59 9.56 3.26
CA LYS A 97 -7.84 10.33 3.15
C LYS A 97 -8.98 9.39 2.74
N HIS A 98 -10.20 9.74 3.15
CA HIS A 98 -11.39 9.01 2.73
C HIS A 98 -11.56 9.12 1.21
N ASN A 99 -11.91 8.02 0.54
CA ASN A 99 -12.10 7.93 -0.92
C ASN A 99 -10.82 8.15 -1.75
N GLU A 100 -9.69 7.76 -1.18
CA GLU A 100 -8.37 7.86 -1.79
C GLU A 100 -8.06 6.59 -2.59
N ARG A 101 -7.60 6.74 -3.84
CA ARG A 101 -7.17 5.62 -4.68
C ARG A 101 -5.69 5.37 -4.49
N ILE A 102 -5.38 4.18 -4.02
CA ILE A 102 -4.02 3.72 -3.72
C ILE A 102 -3.61 2.71 -4.79
N LEU A 103 -2.48 2.99 -5.44
CA LEU A 103 -1.82 2.05 -6.35
C LEU A 103 -0.81 1.21 -5.56
N ALA A 104 -1.13 -0.04 -5.28
CA ALA A 104 -0.22 -0.98 -4.66
C ALA A 104 0.57 -1.73 -5.73
N ILE A 105 1.89 -1.63 -5.68
CA ILE A 105 2.79 -2.24 -6.65
C ILE A 105 3.62 -3.29 -5.91
N LEU A 106 3.59 -4.52 -6.41
CA LEU A 106 4.32 -5.66 -5.90
C LEU A 106 5.46 -5.95 -6.89
N GLY A 107 6.71 -5.97 -6.41
CA GLY A 107 7.86 -6.19 -7.27
C GLY A 107 8.90 -7.16 -6.73
N GLU A 108 8.55 -7.98 -5.74
CA GLU A 108 9.26 -9.19 -5.24
C GLU A 108 8.59 -9.65 -3.93
N PRO A 109 8.28 -10.95 -3.70
CA PRO A 109 8.55 -12.13 -4.53
C PRO A 109 7.52 -12.36 -5.65
N VAL A 110 6.46 -11.54 -5.72
CA VAL A 110 5.42 -11.60 -6.76
C VAL A 110 5.38 -10.25 -7.47
N ASP A 111 5.37 -10.27 -8.81
CA ASP A 111 5.18 -9.08 -9.63
C ASP A 111 3.68 -8.84 -9.85
N GLY A 112 3.18 -7.65 -9.53
CA GLY A 112 1.76 -7.32 -9.69
C GLY A 112 1.43 -5.87 -9.39
N VAL A 113 0.28 -5.43 -9.89
CA VAL A 113 -0.27 -4.10 -9.61
C VAL A 113 -1.71 -4.28 -9.15
N ILE A 114 -2.06 -3.65 -8.03
CA ILE A 114 -3.37 -3.76 -7.40
C ILE A 114 -3.86 -2.35 -7.10
N VAL A 115 -5.10 -2.06 -7.51
CA VAL A 115 -5.76 -0.79 -7.22
C VAL A 115 -6.67 -0.97 -6.01
N ILE A 116 -6.54 -0.08 -5.03
CA ILE A 116 -7.25 -0.18 -3.76
C ILE A 116 -7.91 1.16 -3.44
N ASP A 117 -9.22 1.14 -3.20
CA ASP A 117 -9.95 2.28 -2.67
C ASP A 117 -9.84 2.31 -1.14
N SER A 118 -9.55 3.48 -0.56
CA SER A 118 -9.38 3.62 0.90
C SER A 118 -10.63 3.27 1.72
N SER A 119 -11.81 3.30 1.10
CA SER A 119 -13.05 2.77 1.70
C SER A 119 -12.92 1.28 2.04
N SER A 120 -12.33 0.47 1.16
CA SER A 120 -12.12 -0.96 1.36
C SER A 120 -11.11 -1.29 2.47
N LEU A 121 -10.10 -0.45 2.66
CA LEU A 121 -9.12 -0.58 3.74
C LEU A 121 -9.77 -0.44 5.11
N SER A 122 -10.68 0.53 5.27
CA SER A 122 -11.43 0.71 6.51
C SER A 122 -12.37 -0.46 6.81
N SER A 123 -13.04 -1.01 5.79
CA SER A 123 -13.92 -2.17 5.92
C SER A 123 -13.17 -3.43 6.36
N ASN A 124 -11.98 -3.68 5.81
CA ASN A 124 -11.16 -4.84 6.21
C ASN A 124 -10.64 -4.71 7.65
N LYS A 125 -10.26 -3.51 8.11
CA LYS A 125 -9.90 -3.27 9.51
C LYS A 125 -11.07 -3.60 10.45
N LEU A 126 -12.29 -3.20 10.08
CA LEU A 126 -13.49 -3.52 10.86
C LEU A 126 -13.78 -5.02 10.87
N ALA A 127 -13.61 -5.70 9.74
CA ALA A 127 -13.81 -7.15 9.65
C ALA A 127 -12.81 -7.91 10.54
N LYS A 128 -11.56 -7.43 10.62
CA LYS A 128 -10.52 -8.02 11.48
C LYS A 128 -10.84 -7.82 12.97
N ILE A 129 -11.19 -6.61 13.39
CA ILE A 129 -11.63 -6.30 14.77
C ILE A 129 -12.88 -7.11 15.12
N SER A 130 -13.82 -7.25 14.18
CA SER A 130 -15.03 -8.04 14.33
C SER A 130 -14.72 -9.51 14.59
N GLN A 131 -13.77 -10.10 13.84
CA GLN A 131 -13.35 -11.49 14.05
C GLN A 131 -12.54 -11.68 15.33
N GLU A 132 -11.61 -10.77 15.65
CA GLU A 132 -10.74 -10.87 16.83
C GLU A 132 -11.49 -10.69 18.15
N HIS A 133 -12.52 -9.84 18.16
CA HIS A 133 -13.27 -9.50 19.37
C HIS A 133 -14.72 -10.02 19.37
N GLU A 134 -15.10 -10.81 18.37
CA GLU A 134 -16.46 -11.34 18.18
C GLU A 134 -17.54 -10.23 18.20
N ILE A 135 -17.21 -9.04 17.69
CA ILE A 135 -18.11 -7.88 17.63
C ILE A 135 -18.78 -7.84 16.25
N GLU A 136 -20.08 -7.63 16.17
CA GLU A 136 -20.77 -7.47 14.87
C GLU A 136 -20.24 -6.25 14.08
N ILE A 137 -19.98 -6.44 12.78
CA ILE A 137 -19.48 -5.38 11.88
C ILE A 137 -20.41 -4.16 11.87
N GLU A 138 -21.72 -4.35 12.01
CA GLU A 138 -22.69 -3.25 12.03
C GLU A 138 -22.49 -2.33 13.25
N VAL A 139 -22.13 -2.89 14.40
CA VAL A 139 -21.83 -2.13 15.62
C VAL A 139 -20.57 -1.28 15.43
N LEU A 140 -19.51 -1.88 14.89
CA LEU A 140 -18.25 -1.18 14.61
C LEU A 140 -18.44 -0.06 13.55
N SER A 141 -19.26 -0.31 12.54
CA SER A 141 -19.58 0.67 11.49
C SER A 141 -20.32 1.89 12.07
N ARG A 142 -21.32 1.66 12.93
CA ARG A 142 -22.04 2.74 13.62
C ARG A 142 -21.13 3.54 14.55
N LEU A 143 -20.22 2.89 15.29
CA LEU A 143 -19.26 3.58 16.14
C LEU A 143 -18.34 4.52 15.35
N LEU A 144 -17.87 4.09 14.18
CA LEU A 144 -17.07 4.93 13.29
C LEU A 144 -17.86 6.09 12.67
N GLU A 145 -19.15 5.88 12.41
CA GLU A 145 -20.05 6.93 11.92
C GLU A 145 -20.31 7.98 13.00
N LEU A 146 -20.55 7.54 14.24
CA LEU A 146 -20.70 8.41 15.41
C LEU A 146 -19.41 9.18 15.73
N ALA A 147 -18.26 8.52 15.75
CA ALA A 147 -16.97 9.16 15.98
C ALA A 147 -16.66 10.25 14.93
N ARG A 148 -17.09 10.03 13.68
CA ARG A 148 -16.96 11.00 12.59
C ARG A 148 -17.83 12.25 12.77
N HIS A 149 -18.94 12.16 13.49
CA HIS A 149 -19.77 13.34 13.78
C HIS A 149 -19.23 14.18 14.94
N LEU A 150 -18.20 13.69 15.65
CA LEU A 150 -17.60 14.33 16.81
C LEU A 150 -16.21 14.95 16.53
N ALA A 151 -15.63 14.71 15.34
CA ALA A 151 -14.32 15.22 14.91
C ALA A 151 -14.47 16.33 13.86
#